data_AF-A0A3M0Y0M7-F1
#
_entry.id   AF-A0A3M0Y0M7-F1
#
_cell.length_a   1.000
_cell.length_b   1.000
_cell.length_c   1.000
_cell.angle_alpha   90.00
_cell.angle_beta   90.00
_cell.angle_gamma   90.00
#
_symmetry.space_group_name_H-M   'P 1'
#
loop_
_entity.id
_entity.type
_entity.pdbx_description
1 polymer ?
#
loop_
_entity_poly.entity_id
_entity_poly.type
_entity_poly.pdbx_seq_one_letter_code
_entity_poly.pdbx_strand_id
1 'polypeptide(L)'
;MNELFNVVHERPFSLLFANYSFLLGIAGGVTILWAVNAWMGRRDTPGFRLAMPVAVGLVLAGFMNVLAEVQQPGRLIYGYIYGWVYADTSIIKYGIILLPLFLALCWWLMFQSLDPRALADGIARLPGPVRPVVRFMTLWSWRYRLLEMRFVGKA
;
A
#
# COMPACT_ATOMS: atom_id res chain seq x y z
N MET A 1 2.89 -26.81 47.76
CA MET A 1 3.58 -25.64 47.19
C MET A 1 3.12 -25.51 45.75
N ASN A 2 2.17 -24.63 45.49
CA ASN A 2 1.69 -24.34 44.14
C ASN A 2 2.42 -23.09 43.65
N GLU A 3 3.59 -23.27 43.04
CA GLU A 3 4.13 -22.25 42.16
C GLU A 3 3.29 -22.28 40.89
N LEU A 4 2.28 -21.42 40.85
CA LEU A 4 1.74 -20.90 39.60
C LEU A 4 2.96 -20.35 38.86
N PHE A 5 3.43 -21.08 37.84
CA PHE A 5 4.34 -20.55 36.84
C PHE A 5 3.71 -19.25 36.34
N ASN A 6 4.17 -18.14 36.90
CA ASN A 6 3.98 -16.81 36.34
C ASN A 6 4.82 -16.83 35.06
N VAL A 7 4.27 -17.47 34.02
CA VAL A 7 4.69 -17.28 32.64
C VAL A 7 4.47 -15.79 32.46
N VAL A 8 5.54 -15.02 32.58
CA VAL A 8 5.53 -13.59 32.33
C VAL A 8 4.94 -13.45 30.94
N HIS A 9 3.69 -12.99 30.87
CA HIS A 9 3.07 -12.62 29.62
C HIS A 9 3.70 -11.29 29.22
N GLU A 10 4.98 -11.35 28.81
CA GLU A 10 5.60 -10.24 28.12
C GLU A 10 4.71 -9.97 26.91
N ARG A 11 4.29 -8.71 26.75
CA ARG A 11 3.43 -8.34 25.62
C ARG A 11 4.19 -8.71 24.35
N PRO A 12 3.70 -9.66 23.53
CA PRO A 12 4.44 -10.14 22.38
C PRO A 12 4.56 -9.06 21.29
N PHE A 13 3.76 -8.00 21.40
CA PHE A 13 3.74 -6.85 20.51
C PHE A 13 3.78 -5.55 21.30
N SER A 14 4.62 -4.62 20.86
CA SER A 14 4.74 -3.28 21.39
C SER A 14 3.73 -2.32 20.77
N LEU A 15 3.79 -1.05 21.19
CA LEU A 15 3.02 0.05 20.61
C LEU A 15 3.29 0.22 19.10
N LEU A 16 4.46 -0.18 18.60
CA LEU A 16 4.79 -0.09 17.17
C LEU A 16 3.86 -0.97 16.33
N PHE A 17 3.50 -2.17 16.81
CA PHE A 17 2.56 -3.03 16.11
C PHE A 17 1.13 -2.44 16.09
N ALA A 18 0.74 -1.75 17.17
CA ALA A 18 -0.53 -1.02 17.23
C ALA A 18 -0.54 0.15 16.24
N ASN A 19 0.54 0.93 16.18
CA ASN A 19 0.69 2.02 15.21
C ASN A 19 0.66 1.51 13.77
N TYR A 20 1.36 0.41 13.49
CA TYR A 20 1.30 -0.27 12.20
C TYR A 20 -0.14 -0.62 11.81
N SER A 21 -0.88 -1.27 12.70
CA SER A 21 -2.27 -1.68 12.46
C SER A 21 -3.18 -0.48 12.22
N PHE A 22 -2.99 0.59 12.99
CA PHE A 22 -3.74 1.83 12.86
C PHE A 22 -3.47 2.54 11.53
N LEU A 23 -2.20 2.72 11.17
CA LEU A 23 -1.79 3.39 9.93
C LEU A 23 -2.27 2.63 8.69
N LEU A 24 -2.16 1.30 8.69
CA LEU A 24 -2.70 0.48 7.60
C LEU A 24 -4.22 0.51 7.54
N GLY A 25 -4.90 0.53 8.69
CA GLY A 25 -6.35 0.70 8.75
C GLY A 25 -6.80 2.00 8.10
N ILE A 26 -6.14 3.13 8.42
CA ILE A 26 -6.40 4.42 7.79
C ILE A 26 -6.11 4.36 6.29
N ALA A 27 -4.98 3.78 5.88
CA ALA A 27 -4.63 3.65 4.47
C ALA A 27 -5.68 2.86 3.67
N GLY A 28 -6.20 1.76 4.24
CA GLY A 28 -7.31 1.01 3.67
C GLY A 28 -8.58 1.84 3.54
N GLY A 29 -8.97 2.58 4.59
CA GLY A 29 -10.12 3.48 4.56
C GLY A 29 -10.00 4.59 3.51
N VAL A 30 -8.84 5.23 3.42
CA VAL A 30 -8.55 6.26 2.41
C VAL A 30 -8.61 5.69 0.99
N THR A 31 -8.13 4.45 0.80
CA THR A 31 -8.20 3.74 -0.49
C THR A 31 -9.65 3.44 -0.89
N ILE A 32 -10.52 3.09 0.06
CA ILE A 32 -11.96 2.92 -0.19
C ILE A 32 -12.59 4.25 -0.60
N LEU A 33 -12.29 5.34 0.11
CA LEU A 33 -12.80 6.68 -0.26
C LEU A 33 -12.35 7.09 -1.66
N TRP A 34 -11.12 6.78 -2.05
CA TRP A 34 -10.65 6.98 -3.41
C TRP A 34 -11.46 6.16 -4.41
N ALA A 35 -11.67 4.87 -4.16
CA ALA A 35 -12.41 3.98 -5.05
C ALA A 35 -13.86 4.43 -5.23
N VAL A 36 -14.52 4.88 -4.16
CA VAL A 36 -15.88 5.44 -4.20
C VAL A 36 -15.92 6.72 -5.02
N ASN A 37 -14.98 7.65 -4.81
CA ASN A 37 -14.91 8.88 -5.61
C ASN A 37 -14.59 8.58 -7.09
N ALA A 38 -13.77 7.56 -7.36
CA ALA A 38 -13.47 7.09 -8.71
C ALA A 38 -14.73 6.57 -9.41
N TRP A 39 -15.53 5.76 -8.71
CA TRP A 39 -16.78 5.19 -9.19
C TRP A 39 -17.84 6.27 -9.43
N MET A 40 -18.00 7.22 -8.51
CA MET A 40 -18.92 8.34 -8.66
C MET A 40 -18.46 9.39 -9.71
N GLY A 41 -17.29 9.21 -10.33
CA GLY A 41 -16.74 10.16 -11.30
C GLY A 41 -16.23 11.48 -10.69
N ARG A 42 -16.10 11.59 -9.37
CA ARG A 42 -15.71 12.81 -8.62
C ARG A 42 -14.19 13.02 -8.56
N ARG A 43 -13.54 13.09 -9.73
CA ARG A 43 -12.07 13.05 -9.87
C ARG A 43 -11.36 14.40 -9.63
N ASP A 44 -12.10 15.50 -9.63
CA ASP A 44 -11.53 16.83 -9.35
C ASP A 44 -11.54 17.21 -7.87
N THR A 45 -12.05 16.34 -7.01
CA THR A 45 -12.03 16.58 -5.57
C THR A 45 -10.62 16.39 -5.01
N PRO A 46 -10.20 17.20 -4.02
CA PRO A 46 -8.94 16.99 -3.32
C PRO A 46 -8.91 15.61 -2.65
N GLY A 47 -10.08 15.11 -2.21
CA GLY A 47 -10.23 13.76 -1.66
C GLY A 47 -9.79 12.67 -2.65
N PHE A 48 -10.16 12.77 -3.92
CA PHE A 48 -9.68 11.82 -4.94
C PHE A 48 -8.19 12.01 -5.24
N ARG A 49 -7.73 13.25 -5.41
CA ARG A 49 -6.35 13.55 -5.83
C ARG A 49 -5.29 13.20 -4.77
N LEU A 50 -5.61 13.39 -3.49
CA LEU A 50 -4.68 13.20 -2.39
C LEU A 50 -4.80 11.85 -1.69
N ALA A 51 -5.92 11.13 -1.85
CA ALA A 51 -6.14 9.87 -1.14
C ALA A 51 -5.02 8.84 -1.39
N MET A 52 -4.67 8.58 -2.65
CA MET A 52 -3.63 7.58 -2.97
C MET A 52 -2.23 7.99 -2.49
N PRO A 53 -1.74 9.23 -2.71
CA PRO A 53 -0.48 9.69 -2.11
C PRO A 53 -0.46 9.56 -0.57
N VAL A 54 -1.57 9.90 0.10
CA VAL A 54 -1.69 9.75 1.56
C VAL A 54 -1.66 8.28 1.96
N ALA A 55 -2.38 7.42 1.25
CA ALA A 55 -2.37 5.97 1.50
C ALA A 55 -0.95 5.38 1.36
N VAL A 56 -0.20 5.76 0.32
CA VAL A 56 1.21 5.36 0.14
C VAL A 56 2.05 5.78 1.35
N GLY A 57 1.95 7.04 1.78
CA GLY A 57 2.69 7.55 2.94
C GLY A 57 2.37 6.79 4.23
N LEU A 58 1.09 6.52 4.48
CA LEU A 58 0.63 5.76 5.64
C LEU A 58 1.12 4.31 5.62
N VAL A 59 1.08 3.65 4.46
CA VAL A 59 1.56 2.27 4.32
C VAL A 59 3.07 2.19 4.55
N LEU A 60 3.84 3.12 3.97
CA LEU A 60 5.29 3.19 4.21
C LEU A 60 5.62 3.43 5.69
N ALA A 61 4.93 4.38 6.34
CA ALA A 61 5.09 4.64 7.77
C ALA A 61 4.71 3.40 8.60
N GLY A 62 3.63 2.71 8.25
CA GLY A 62 3.23 1.44 8.87
C GLY A 62 4.32 0.38 8.76
N PHE A 63 4.89 0.19 7.56
CA PHE A 63 5.99 -0.76 7.36
C PHE A 63 7.22 -0.43 8.18
N MET A 64 7.58 0.85 8.32
CA MET A 64 8.72 1.25 9.16
C MET A 64 8.51 0.84 10.62
N ASN A 65 7.27 0.87 11.14
CA ASN A 65 6.97 0.40 12.49
C ASN A 65 7.22 -1.12 12.63
N VAL A 66 6.84 -1.93 11.63
CA VAL A 66 7.10 -3.39 11.65
C VAL A 66 8.59 -3.69 11.55
N LEU A 67 9.31 -2.99 10.68
CA LEU A 67 10.75 -3.19 10.54
C LEU A 67 11.51 -2.81 11.82
N ALA A 68 11.02 -1.80 12.55
CA ALA A 68 11.58 -1.39 13.84
C ALA A 68 11.20 -2.35 14.99
N GLU A 69 10.03 -2.99 14.93
CA GLU A 69 9.56 -3.95 15.93
C GLU A 69 10.33 -5.27 15.87
N VAL A 70 10.74 -5.70 14.68
CA VAL A 70 11.40 -6.99 14.47
C VAL A 70 12.88 -6.90 14.84
N GLN A 71 13.34 -7.73 15.78
CA GLN A 71 14.74 -7.77 16.21
C GLN A 71 15.73 -8.10 15.07
N GLN A 72 15.30 -8.86 14.07
CA GLN A 72 16.12 -9.28 12.93
C GLN A 72 15.39 -9.01 11.60
N PRO A 73 15.32 -7.74 11.15
CA PRO A 73 14.51 -7.38 9.98
C PRO A 73 15.00 -8.08 8.70
N GLY A 74 16.31 -8.35 8.56
CA GLY A 74 16.86 -9.09 7.43
C GLY A 74 16.35 -10.53 7.30
N ARG A 75 15.84 -11.13 8.39
CA ARG A 75 15.27 -12.48 8.37
C ARG A 75 13.81 -12.54 7.90
N LEU A 76 13.14 -11.39 7.71
CA LEU A 76 11.78 -11.35 7.15
C LEU A 76 11.72 -12.01 5.76
N ILE A 77 12.83 -12.03 5.02
CA ILE A 77 12.91 -12.72 3.72
C ILE A 77 12.62 -14.22 3.82
N TYR A 78 12.95 -14.87 4.95
CA TYR A 78 12.66 -16.28 5.16
C TYR A 78 11.15 -16.54 5.31
N GLY A 79 10.38 -15.53 5.70
CA GLY A 79 8.91 -15.59 5.65
C GLY A 79 8.38 -15.79 4.22
N TYR A 80 9.07 -15.24 3.21
CA TYR A 80 8.70 -15.42 1.80
C TYR A 80 9.16 -16.74 1.21
N ILE A 81 10.26 -17.32 1.70
CA ILE A 81 10.88 -18.52 1.09
C ILE A 81 10.45 -19.80 1.82
N TYR A 82 10.46 -19.79 3.16
CA TYR A 82 10.27 -20.98 3.99
C TYR A 82 9.02 -20.94 4.87
N GLY A 83 8.34 -19.78 4.96
CA GLY A 83 7.19 -19.58 5.85
C GLY A 83 5.89 -20.28 5.44
N TRP A 84 5.85 -20.99 4.32
CA TRP A 84 4.60 -21.45 3.68
C TRP A 84 4.11 -22.82 4.13
N VAL A 85 4.92 -23.58 4.86
CA VAL A 85 4.46 -24.81 5.51
C VAL A 85 3.43 -24.40 6.58
N TYR A 86 2.19 -24.88 6.48
CA TYR A 86 1.03 -24.46 7.27
C TYR A 86 0.61 -22.98 7.05
N ALA A 87 0.47 -22.55 5.79
CA ALA A 87 0.09 -21.18 5.45
C ALA A 87 -1.28 -20.74 6.03
N ASP A 88 -2.20 -21.70 6.18
CA ASP A 88 -3.55 -21.56 6.72
C ASP A 88 -3.61 -21.22 8.22
N THR A 89 -2.53 -21.47 8.96
CA THR A 89 -2.51 -21.32 10.44
C THR A 89 -2.17 -19.92 10.94
N SER A 90 -1.76 -18.98 10.07
CA SER A 90 -1.31 -17.65 10.53
C SER A 90 -1.70 -16.53 9.57
N ILE A 91 -2.51 -15.60 10.08
CA ILE A 91 -2.95 -14.40 9.33
C ILE A 91 -1.78 -13.51 8.89
N ILE A 92 -0.68 -13.51 9.66
CA ILE A 92 0.51 -12.68 9.40
C ILE A 92 1.17 -13.09 8.08
N LYS A 93 1.13 -14.39 7.71
CA LYS A 93 1.69 -14.89 6.45
C LYS A 93 1.02 -14.27 5.23
N TYR A 94 -0.29 -14.06 5.28
CA TYR A 94 -1.00 -13.36 4.21
C TYR A 94 -0.60 -11.88 4.14
N GLY A 95 -0.38 -11.23 5.28
CA GLY A 95 0.13 -9.86 5.35
C GLY A 95 1.47 -9.67 4.63
N ILE A 96 2.37 -10.66 4.71
CA ILE A 96 3.67 -10.66 4.02
C ILE A 96 3.52 -10.49 2.51
N ILE A 97 2.49 -11.06 1.87
CA ILE A 97 2.24 -10.87 0.43
C ILE A 97 1.32 -9.68 0.16
N LEU A 98 0.20 -9.61 0.89
CA LEU A 98 -0.88 -8.67 0.60
C LEU A 98 -0.45 -7.22 0.82
N LEU A 99 0.42 -6.94 1.78
CA LEU A 99 0.79 -5.56 2.11
C LEU A 99 1.78 -4.95 1.11
N PRO A 100 2.85 -5.66 0.67
CA PRO A 100 3.67 -5.17 -0.43
C PRO A 100 2.86 -5.00 -1.72
N LEU A 101 1.93 -5.93 -1.99
CA LEU A 101 1.03 -5.82 -3.12
C LEU A 101 0.12 -4.58 -3.00
N PHE A 102 -0.46 -4.36 -1.81
CA PHE A 102 -1.28 -3.20 -1.52
C PHE A 102 -0.49 -1.89 -1.69
N LEU A 103 0.74 -1.82 -1.19
CA LEU A 103 1.63 -0.68 -1.40
C LEU A 103 1.90 -0.43 -2.89
N ALA A 104 2.24 -1.47 -3.65
CA ALA A 104 2.49 -1.35 -5.09
C ALA A 104 1.25 -0.86 -5.85
N LEU A 105 0.06 -1.36 -5.48
CA LEU A 105 -1.20 -0.91 -6.06
C LEU A 105 -1.50 0.55 -5.72
N CYS A 106 -1.41 0.95 -4.44
CA CYS A 106 -1.57 2.34 -4.03
C CYS A 106 -0.57 3.26 -4.75
N TRP A 107 0.69 2.82 -4.88
CA TRP A 107 1.73 3.53 -5.61
C TRP A 107 1.35 3.73 -7.08
N TRP A 108 0.90 2.71 -7.79
CA TRP A 108 0.54 2.87 -9.21
C TRP A 108 -0.76 3.67 -9.40
N LEU A 109 -1.74 3.51 -8.51
CA LEU A 109 -3.01 4.23 -8.56
C LEU A 109 -2.86 5.71 -8.19
N MET A 110 -1.82 6.10 -7.46
CA MET A 110 -1.54 7.52 -7.19
C MET A 110 -1.36 8.30 -8.49
N PHE A 111 -0.74 7.70 -9.51
CA PHE A 111 -0.55 8.34 -10.81
C PHE A 111 -1.84 8.44 -11.63
N GLN A 112 -2.85 7.61 -11.36
CA GLN A 112 -4.20 7.79 -11.93
C GLN A 112 -4.95 8.97 -11.30
N SER A 113 -4.51 9.41 -10.12
CA SER A 113 -5.09 10.55 -9.41
C SER A 113 -4.55 11.89 -9.92
N LEU A 114 -3.52 11.84 -10.80
CA LEU A 114 -2.93 13.01 -11.45
C LEU A 114 -3.54 13.24 -12.83
N ASP A 115 -3.44 14.48 -13.33
CA ASP A 115 -3.79 14.80 -14.71
C ASP A 115 -2.80 14.13 -15.68
N PRO A 116 -3.25 13.25 -16.60
CA PRO A 116 -2.39 12.56 -17.56
C PRO A 116 -1.56 13.52 -18.42
N ARG A 117 -2.10 14.69 -18.77
CA ARG A 117 -1.40 15.68 -19.59
C ARG A 117 -0.27 16.34 -18.80
N ALA A 118 -0.59 16.81 -17.59
CA ALA A 118 0.41 17.40 -16.70
C ALA A 118 1.53 16.41 -16.35
N LEU A 119 1.21 15.13 -16.14
CA LEU A 119 2.21 14.10 -15.86
C LEU A 119 3.08 13.80 -17.10
N ALA A 120 2.49 13.71 -18.29
CA ALA A 120 3.23 13.49 -19.53
C ALA A 120 4.19 14.65 -19.81
N ASP A 121 3.75 15.89 -19.63
CA ASP A 121 4.57 17.09 -19.79
C ASP A 121 5.69 17.14 -18.74
N GLY A 122 5.38 16.76 -17.49
CA GLY A 122 6.37 16.64 -16.42
C GLY A 122 7.47 15.61 -16.76
N ILE A 123 7.08 14.42 -17.24
CA ILE A 123 8.02 13.38 -17.67
C ILE A 123 8.86 13.83 -18.87
N ALA A 124 8.26 14.57 -19.81
CA ALA A 124 8.97 15.10 -20.99
C ALA A 124 10.06 16.11 -20.62
N ARG A 125 9.88 16.85 -19.52
CA ARG A 125 10.87 17.82 -19.00
C ARG A 125 12.04 17.18 -18.24
N LEU A 126 11.94 15.90 -17.88
CA LEU A 126 13.01 15.20 -17.15
C LEU A 126 14.24 14.97 -18.03
N PRO A 127 15.45 14.88 -17.44
CA PRO A 127 16.66 14.50 -18.16
C PRO A 127 16.54 13.08 -18.74
N GLY A 128 17.11 12.88 -19.94
CA GLY A 128 17.05 11.63 -20.72
C GLY A 128 17.26 10.32 -19.92
N PRO A 129 18.28 10.21 -19.04
CA PRO A 129 18.52 8.97 -18.29
C PRO A 129 17.49 8.66 -17.20
N VAL A 130 16.75 9.67 -16.71
CA VAL A 130 15.75 9.49 -15.63
C VAL A 130 14.38 9.12 -16.19
N ARG A 131 14.09 9.51 -17.44
CA ARG A 131 12.82 9.18 -18.12
C ARG A 131 12.46 7.69 -18.12
N PRO A 132 13.35 6.74 -18.47
CA PRO A 132 12.99 5.32 -18.46
C PRO A 132 12.63 4.81 -17.05
N VAL A 133 13.36 5.27 -16.02
CA VAL A 133 13.09 4.91 -14.62
C VAL A 133 11.71 5.41 -14.20
N VAL A 134 11.41 6.69 -14.46
CA VAL A 134 10.11 7.26 -14.10
C VAL A 134 8.98 6.58 -14.85
N ARG A 135 9.16 6.29 -16.15
CA ARG A 135 8.18 5.55 -16.95
C ARG A 135 7.91 4.15 -16.40
N PHE A 136 8.93 3.48 -15.88
CA PHE A 136 8.78 2.18 -15.22
C PHE A 136 8.06 2.30 -13.88
N MET A 137 8.46 3.26 -13.02
CA MET A 137 7.84 3.47 -11.70
C MET A 137 6.36 3.86 -11.80
N THR A 138 5.98 4.50 -12.89
CA THR A 138 4.60 4.88 -13.19
C THR A 138 3.87 3.84 -14.06
N LEU A 139 4.54 2.76 -14.49
CA LEU A 139 4.04 1.56 -15.17
C LEU A 139 2.97 1.82 -16.25
N TRP A 140 3.10 2.93 -16.98
CA TRP A 140 2.09 3.43 -17.92
C TRP A 140 0.67 3.57 -17.34
N SER A 141 0.50 3.59 -16.02
CA SER A 141 -0.81 3.65 -15.35
C SER A 141 -1.56 4.94 -15.67
N TRP A 142 -0.85 5.98 -16.12
CA TRP A 142 -1.43 7.23 -16.62
C TRP A 142 -2.03 7.14 -18.03
N ARG A 143 -1.59 6.15 -18.84
CA ARG A 143 -2.11 5.91 -20.20
C ARG A 143 -3.40 5.09 -20.19
N TYR A 144 -3.56 4.23 -19.18
CA TYR A 144 -4.71 3.37 -19.03
C TYR A 144 -5.48 3.78 -17.77
N ARG A 145 -6.47 4.65 -17.94
CA ARG A 145 -7.45 4.87 -16.87
C ARG A 145 -8.37 3.65 -16.85
N LEU A 146 -8.06 2.71 -15.97
CA LEU A 146 -8.78 1.43 -15.83
C LEU A 146 -10.29 1.63 -15.62
N LEU A 147 -10.69 2.77 -15.08
CA LEU A 147 -12.09 3.16 -14.83
C LEU A 147 -12.64 4.14 -15.89
N GLU A 148 -12.01 4.25 -17.07
CA GLU A 148 -12.54 4.98 -18.25
C GLU A 148 -13.18 4.05 -19.29
N MET A 149 -13.40 2.77 -18.97
CA MET A 149 -14.36 1.98 -19.73
C MET A 149 -15.72 2.66 -19.59
N ARG A 150 -16.08 3.46 -20.59
CA ARG A 150 -17.46 3.84 -20.87
C ARG A 150 -18.23 2.53 -20.82
N PHE A 151 -19.03 2.33 -19.79
CA PHE A 151 -20.20 1.49 -19.95
C PHE A 151 -20.99 2.18 -21.06
N VAL A 152 -20.81 1.70 -22.29
CA VAL A 152 -21.77 1.90 -23.37
C VAL A 152 -22.97 1.04 -22.97
N GLY A 153 -23.66 1.48 -21.92
CA GLY A 153 -25.04 1.11 -21.68
C GLY A 153 -25.81 1.78 -22.81
N LYS A 154 -26.20 0.97 -23.78
CA LYS A 154 -27.26 1.35 -24.72
C LYS A 154 -28.48 1.81 -23.91
N ALA A 155 -29.14 2.81 -24.47
CA ALA A 155 -30.33 3.48 -23.99
C ALA A 155 -31.41 2.54 -23.44
#